data_AF-A0A8T1QWS4-F1
#
_entry.id   AF-A0A8T1QWS4-F1
#
_cell.length_a   1.000
_cell.length_b   1.000
_cell.length_c   1.000
_cell.angle_alpha   90.00
_cell.angle_beta   90.00
_cell.angle_gamma   90.00
#
_symmetry.space_group_name_H-M   'P 1'
#
loop_
_entity.id
_entity.type
_entity.pdbx_description
1 polymer ?
#
loop_
_entity_poly.entity_id
_entity_poly.type
_entity_poly.pdbx_seq_one_letter_code
_entity_poly.pdbx_strand_id
1 'polypeptide(L)'
;MTIELLLDFITWNHWKSRNISYFIDKRTLRLVSGASLIFCGPKDQWMKVFQGLNISAKRSDKDFSETIELLLLGCIASRWNCVIEHFMSISYFSLTISEQYRQVCCLVMGRSQTLNAREQTTNSKESGILEYLTGQLGSQQHQLWKLSPALAAAAIPTWSPLLRLYMTEMEIQFKGDFSAIRYCNCTQDMKEHKNCELAERIWCLYVFHVCGSHLLHGAGSA
;
A
#
# COMPACT_ATOMS: atom_id res chain seq x y z
N MET A 1 7.08 32.10 -6.30
CA MET A 1 7.33 30.67 -6.00
C MET A 1 8.75 30.56 -5.46
N THR A 2 8.91 30.15 -4.20
CA THR A 2 10.25 29.95 -3.61
C THR A 2 10.89 28.69 -4.20
N ILE A 3 12.23 28.63 -4.21
CA ILE A 3 12.98 27.48 -4.75
C ILE A 3 12.58 26.18 -4.05
N GLU A 4 12.30 26.23 -2.75
CA GLU A 4 11.86 25.07 -1.96
C GLU A 4 10.49 24.55 -2.41
N LEU A 5 9.50 25.42 -2.59
CA LEU A 5 8.18 25.02 -3.09
C LEU A 5 8.25 24.40 -4.49
N LEU A 6 9.16 24.90 -5.33
CA LEU A 6 9.39 24.33 -6.66
C LEU A 6 10.00 22.93 -6.56
N LEU A 7 10.99 22.72 -5.69
CA LEU A 7 11.60 21.41 -5.47
C LEU A 7 10.59 20.39 -4.93
N ASP A 8 9.77 20.80 -3.94
CA ASP A 8 8.72 19.95 -3.38
C ASP A 8 7.67 19.57 -4.45
N PHE A 9 7.29 20.51 -5.31
CA PHE A 9 6.39 20.26 -6.43
C PHE A 9 6.99 19.27 -7.45
N ILE A 10 8.28 19.42 -7.78
CA ILE A 10 8.98 18.50 -8.70
C ILE A 10 9.04 17.09 -8.11
N THR A 11 9.41 16.96 -6.82
CA THR A 11 9.44 15.67 -6.13
C THR A 11 8.07 15.02 -6.11
N TRP A 12 7.02 15.78 -5.76
CA TRP A 12 5.65 15.28 -5.74
C TRP A 12 5.22 14.77 -7.13
N ASN A 13 5.50 15.52 -8.19
CA ASN A 13 5.20 15.09 -9.56
C ASN A 13 5.97 13.82 -9.94
N HIS A 14 7.23 13.70 -9.51
CA HIS A 14 8.03 12.52 -9.76
C HIS A 14 7.44 11.28 -9.08
N TRP A 15 7.07 11.37 -7.81
CA TRP A 15 6.40 10.27 -7.10
C TRP A 15 5.06 9.92 -7.73
N LYS A 16 4.25 10.94 -8.06
CA LYS A 16 2.95 10.72 -8.73
C LYS A 16 3.13 10.01 -10.05
N SER A 17 4.02 10.50 -10.92
CA SER A 17 4.31 9.87 -12.20
C SER A 17 4.82 8.44 -12.04
N ARG A 18 5.74 8.18 -11.11
CA ARG A 18 6.31 6.85 -10.87
C ARG A 18 5.24 5.83 -10.47
N ASN A 19 4.34 6.21 -9.56
CA ASN A 19 3.28 5.33 -9.08
C ASN A 19 2.16 5.13 -10.12
N ILE A 20 1.83 6.16 -10.92
CA ILE A 20 0.90 6.01 -12.05
C ILE A 20 1.49 5.06 -13.07
N SER A 21 2.76 5.25 -13.45
CA SER A 21 3.48 4.39 -14.40
C SER A 21 3.44 2.92 -13.97
N TYR A 22 3.55 2.63 -12.66
CA TYR A 22 3.39 1.29 -12.13
C TYR A 22 2.00 0.70 -12.47
N PHE A 23 0.92 1.46 -12.23
CA PHE A 23 -0.44 0.97 -12.49
C PHE A 23 -0.71 0.79 -14.00
N ILE A 24 -0.28 1.72 -14.84
CA ILE A 24 -0.55 1.65 -16.29
C ILE A 24 0.44 0.75 -17.06
N ASP A 25 1.44 0.20 -16.38
CA ASP A 25 2.42 -0.70 -17.00
C ASP A 25 1.74 -1.97 -17.55
N LYS A 26 2.19 -2.40 -18.73
CA LYS A 26 1.64 -3.56 -19.44
C LYS A 26 1.72 -4.85 -18.61
N ARG A 27 2.79 -5.04 -17.82
CA ARG A 27 2.94 -6.18 -16.90
C ARG A 27 1.90 -6.09 -15.79
N THR A 28 1.76 -4.93 -15.16
CA THR A 28 0.81 -4.74 -14.04
C THR A 28 -0.63 -4.95 -14.50
N LEU A 29 -1.03 -4.41 -15.66
CA LEU A 29 -2.36 -4.63 -16.24
C LEU A 29 -2.67 -6.11 -16.47
N ARG A 30 -1.67 -6.88 -16.93
CA ARG A 30 -1.79 -8.35 -17.07
C ARG A 30 -1.94 -9.04 -15.72
N LEU A 31 -1.18 -8.62 -14.72
CA LEU A 31 -1.25 -9.18 -13.37
C LEU A 31 -2.62 -8.90 -12.72
N VAL A 32 -3.17 -7.69 -12.85
CA VAL A 32 -4.51 -7.35 -12.34
C VAL A 32 -5.58 -8.18 -13.02
N SER A 33 -5.49 -8.33 -14.35
CA SER A 33 -6.43 -9.17 -15.11
C SER A 33 -6.35 -10.64 -14.65
N GLY A 34 -5.13 -11.16 -14.45
CA GLY A 34 -4.90 -12.49 -13.91
C GLY A 34 -5.42 -12.66 -12.49
N ALA A 35 -5.16 -11.68 -11.61
CA ALA A 35 -5.67 -11.67 -10.25
C ALA A 35 -7.20 -11.68 -10.23
N SER A 36 -7.84 -10.85 -11.06
CA SER A 36 -9.30 -10.83 -11.22
C SER A 36 -9.83 -12.22 -11.58
N LEU A 37 -9.22 -12.90 -12.55
CA LEU A 37 -9.61 -14.26 -12.94
C LEU A 37 -9.44 -15.28 -11.81
N ILE A 38 -8.32 -15.22 -11.07
CA ILE A 38 -8.04 -16.15 -9.96
C ILE A 38 -9.04 -15.94 -8.81
N PHE A 39 -9.28 -14.70 -8.39
CA PHE A 39 -10.14 -14.37 -7.25
C PHE A 39 -11.64 -14.31 -7.61
N CYS A 40 -12.00 -14.49 -8.89
CA CYS A 40 -13.36 -14.85 -9.27
C CYS A 40 -13.76 -16.23 -8.71
N GLY A 41 -12.81 -17.15 -8.51
CA GLY A 41 -13.05 -18.46 -7.94
C GLY A 41 -13.34 -18.47 -6.42
N PRO A 42 -13.92 -19.55 -5.89
CA PRO A 42 -14.08 -19.78 -4.45
C PRO A 42 -12.75 -19.75 -3.68
N LYS A 43 -12.80 -19.38 -2.39
CA LYS A 43 -11.64 -19.28 -1.49
C LYS A 43 -10.74 -20.51 -1.55
N ASP A 44 -11.32 -21.69 -1.41
CA ASP A 44 -10.59 -22.96 -1.40
C ASP A 44 -9.87 -23.25 -2.73
N GLN A 45 -10.37 -22.74 -3.86
CA GLN A 45 -9.78 -22.98 -5.17
C GLN A 45 -8.57 -22.08 -5.41
N TRP A 46 -8.71 -20.77 -5.21
CA TRP A 46 -7.56 -19.88 -5.39
C TRP A 46 -6.50 -20.14 -4.32
N MET A 47 -6.88 -20.51 -3.09
CA MET A 47 -5.91 -20.93 -2.08
C MET A 47 -5.06 -22.11 -2.55
N LYS A 48 -5.66 -23.11 -3.23
CA LYS A 48 -4.91 -24.23 -3.83
C LYS A 48 -3.99 -23.78 -4.94
N VAL A 49 -4.36 -22.77 -5.74
CA VAL A 49 -3.47 -22.18 -6.76
C VAL A 49 -2.24 -21.57 -6.07
N PHE A 50 -2.43 -20.74 -5.05
CA PHE A 50 -1.32 -20.12 -4.33
C PHE A 50 -0.51 -21.11 -3.48
N GLN A 51 -1.14 -22.16 -2.94
CA GLN A 51 -0.44 -23.29 -2.32
C GLN A 51 0.33 -24.13 -3.35
N GLY A 52 -0.17 -24.28 -4.57
CA GLY A 52 0.56 -24.92 -5.66
C GLY A 52 1.74 -24.07 -6.15
N LEU A 53 1.62 -22.74 -5.99
CA LEU A 53 2.72 -21.79 -6.11
C LEU A 53 3.64 -21.79 -4.87
N ASN A 54 3.34 -22.55 -3.78
CA ASN A 54 4.11 -22.55 -2.52
C ASN A 54 5.61 -22.68 -2.84
N ILE A 55 6.42 -21.66 -2.57
CA ILE A 55 6.91 -21.31 -1.21
C ILE A 55 7.60 -22.53 -0.57
N SER A 56 8.40 -23.23 -1.37
CA SER A 56 9.51 -24.05 -0.87
C SER A 56 10.55 -23.12 -0.23
N ALA A 57 11.24 -23.61 0.81
CA ALA A 57 12.38 -22.95 1.46
C ALA A 57 13.56 -22.61 0.51
N LYS A 58 13.44 -22.88 -0.79
CA LYS A 58 14.39 -22.56 -1.86
C LYS A 58 13.90 -21.51 -2.87
N ARG A 59 12.83 -20.77 -2.59
CA ARG A 59 12.39 -19.72 -3.52
C ARG A 59 13.34 -18.52 -3.45
N SER A 60 13.58 -17.89 -4.60
CA SER A 60 14.28 -16.61 -4.61
C SER A 60 13.37 -15.54 -4.00
N ASP A 61 13.97 -14.55 -3.35
CA ASP A 61 13.28 -13.38 -2.80
C ASP A 61 12.33 -12.70 -3.81
N LYS A 62 12.68 -12.77 -5.09
CA LYS A 62 11.92 -12.20 -6.20
C LYS A 62 10.59 -12.90 -6.41
N ASP A 63 10.58 -14.23 -6.42
CA ASP A 63 9.35 -15.00 -6.71
C ASP A 63 8.30 -14.86 -5.59
N PHE A 64 8.77 -14.67 -4.35
CA PHE A 64 7.88 -14.39 -3.21
C PHE A 64 7.27 -12.98 -3.31
N SER A 65 8.09 -11.98 -3.66
CA SER A 65 7.60 -10.61 -3.90
C SER A 65 6.54 -10.56 -5.01
N GLU A 66 6.71 -11.30 -6.11
CA GLU A 66 5.71 -11.38 -7.20
C GLU A 66 4.39 -12.03 -6.74
N THR A 67 4.46 -12.98 -5.80
CA THR A 67 3.26 -13.62 -5.24
C THR A 67 2.49 -12.64 -4.35
N ILE A 68 3.19 -11.86 -3.53
CA ILE A 68 2.58 -10.82 -2.71
C ILE A 68 1.99 -9.73 -3.60
N GLU A 69 2.70 -9.31 -4.64
CA GLU A 69 2.20 -8.35 -5.64
C GLU A 69 0.87 -8.82 -6.24
N LEU A 70 0.79 -10.08 -6.68
CA LEU A 70 -0.44 -10.65 -7.25
C LEU A 70 -1.59 -10.70 -6.24
N LEU A 71 -1.32 -11.05 -4.98
CA LEU A 71 -2.32 -11.03 -3.90
C LEU A 71 -2.87 -9.62 -3.68
N LEU A 72 -2.00 -8.62 -3.56
CA LEU A 72 -2.41 -7.22 -3.37
C LEU A 72 -3.16 -6.66 -4.58
N LEU A 73 -2.76 -7.00 -5.80
CA LEU A 73 -3.51 -6.64 -7.01
C LEU A 73 -4.90 -7.28 -7.01
N GLY A 74 -5.04 -8.49 -6.47
CA GLY A 74 -6.33 -9.12 -6.21
C GLY A 74 -7.25 -8.31 -5.30
N CYS A 75 -6.70 -7.70 -4.25
CA CYS A 75 -7.47 -6.85 -3.32
C CYS A 75 -8.02 -5.57 -3.97
N ILE A 76 -7.42 -5.11 -5.07
CA ILE A 76 -7.84 -3.87 -5.75
C ILE A 76 -8.42 -4.11 -7.13
N ALA A 77 -8.45 -5.34 -7.63
CA ALA A 77 -8.86 -5.65 -9.01
C ALA A 77 -10.28 -5.15 -9.34
N SER A 78 -11.23 -5.32 -8.42
CA SER A 78 -12.62 -4.85 -8.57
C SER A 78 -12.75 -3.32 -8.61
N ARG A 79 -11.79 -2.60 -8.02
CA ARG A 79 -11.77 -1.14 -7.88
C ARG A 79 -10.58 -0.50 -8.59
N TRP A 80 -10.00 -1.21 -9.56
CA TRP A 80 -8.75 -0.82 -10.22
C TRP A 80 -8.85 0.55 -10.89
N ASN A 81 -9.94 0.79 -11.63
CA ASN A 81 -10.18 2.09 -12.27
C ASN A 81 -10.34 3.19 -11.23
N CYS A 82 -11.11 2.96 -10.16
CA CYS A 82 -11.29 3.92 -9.08
C CYS A 82 -9.96 4.26 -8.38
N VAL A 83 -9.07 3.29 -8.21
CA VAL A 83 -7.73 3.49 -7.64
C VAL A 83 -6.91 4.43 -8.52
N ILE A 84 -6.88 4.19 -9.83
CA ILE A 84 -6.15 5.03 -10.79
C ILE A 84 -6.76 6.44 -10.86
N GLU A 85 -8.08 6.54 -11.00
CA GLU A 85 -8.80 7.82 -11.08
C GLU A 85 -8.57 8.67 -9.83
N HIS A 86 -8.70 8.06 -8.64
CA HIS A 86 -8.42 8.73 -7.38
C HIS A 86 -6.99 9.27 -7.36
N PHE A 87 -6.01 8.42 -7.67
CA PHE A 87 -4.60 8.81 -7.64
C PHE A 87 -4.27 9.90 -8.68
N MET A 88 -4.89 9.85 -9.86
CA MET A 88 -4.78 10.88 -10.90
C MET A 88 -5.40 12.20 -10.47
N SER A 89 -6.50 12.17 -9.70
CA SER A 89 -7.22 13.36 -9.24
C SER A 89 -6.49 14.16 -8.16
N ILE A 90 -5.53 13.55 -7.44
CA ILE A 90 -4.79 14.23 -6.38
C ILE A 90 -4.04 15.44 -6.95
N SER A 91 -4.36 16.63 -6.44
CA SER A 91 -3.60 17.85 -6.70
C SER A 91 -2.42 17.98 -5.74
N TYR A 92 -1.41 18.76 -6.12
CA TYR A 92 -0.33 19.12 -5.21
C TYR A 92 -0.88 19.88 -3.99
N PHE A 93 -0.35 19.57 -2.82
CA PHE A 93 -0.61 20.28 -1.57
C PHE A 93 0.71 20.43 -0.80
N SER A 94 0.90 21.58 -0.15
CA SER A 94 2.14 21.90 0.56
C SER A 94 2.12 21.40 2.01
N LEU A 95 1.98 20.08 2.20
CA LEU A 95 2.00 19.45 3.52
C LEU A 95 3.31 18.69 3.71
N THR A 96 3.99 18.91 4.83
CA THR A 96 5.25 18.20 5.14
C THR A 96 5.00 16.71 5.33
N ILE A 97 6.03 15.89 5.08
CA ILE A 97 5.93 14.43 5.25
C ILE A 97 5.62 14.04 6.70
N SER A 98 6.15 14.78 7.67
CA SER A 98 5.85 14.57 9.09
C SER A 98 4.36 14.80 9.41
N GLU A 99 3.76 15.82 8.81
CA GLU A 99 2.34 16.12 9.00
C GLU A 99 1.45 15.09 8.27
N GLN A 100 1.85 14.62 7.09
CA GLN A 100 1.18 13.51 6.39
C GLN A 100 1.22 12.24 7.25
N TYR A 101 2.40 11.89 7.77
CA TYR A 101 2.58 10.73 8.64
C TYR A 101 1.72 10.81 9.89
N ARG A 102 1.70 11.97 10.56
CA ARG A 102 0.86 12.22 11.74
C ARG A 102 -0.62 11.96 11.43
N GLN A 103 -1.13 12.45 10.30
CA GLN A 103 -2.53 12.24 9.92
C GLN A 103 -2.84 10.77 9.63
N VAL A 104 -1.93 10.04 8.97
CA VAL A 104 -2.07 8.59 8.77
C VAL A 104 -2.11 7.86 10.12
N CYS A 105 -1.18 8.18 11.03
CA CYS A 105 -1.14 7.59 12.37
C CYS A 105 -2.43 7.88 13.17
N CYS A 106 -2.92 9.12 13.16
CA CYS A 106 -4.18 9.48 13.80
C CYS A 106 -5.36 8.68 13.23
N LEU A 107 -5.39 8.44 11.92
CA LEU A 107 -6.46 7.68 11.28
C LEU A 107 -6.40 6.20 11.69
N VAL A 108 -5.22 5.58 11.70
CA VAL A 108 -5.04 4.18 12.09
C VAL A 108 -5.34 3.97 13.59
N MET A 109 -4.89 4.88 14.46
CA MET A 109 -5.13 4.80 15.91
C MET A 109 -6.58 5.15 16.29
N GLY A 110 -7.15 6.19 15.70
CA GLY A 110 -8.52 6.65 15.98
C GLY A 110 -9.61 5.70 15.49
N ARG A 111 -9.37 4.99 14.38
CA ARG A 111 -10.27 3.96 13.86
C ARG A 111 -10.25 2.67 14.70
N SER A 112 -9.14 2.37 15.39
CA SER A 112 -9.07 1.25 16.33
C SER A 112 -10.07 1.36 17.50
N GLN A 113 -10.56 2.56 17.80
CA GLN A 113 -11.52 2.81 18.89
C GLN A 113 -12.99 2.86 18.42
N THR A 114 -13.26 3.03 17.12
CA THR A 114 -14.61 3.33 16.60
C THR A 114 -15.24 2.22 15.74
N LEU A 115 -14.52 1.15 15.42
CA LEU A 115 -14.89 0.19 14.36
C LEU A 115 -15.29 -1.22 14.81
N ASN A 116 -16.03 -1.35 15.91
CA ASN A 116 -16.58 -2.65 16.28
C ASN A 116 -17.87 -3.03 15.54
N ALA A 117 -18.44 -2.20 14.64
CA ALA A 117 -19.78 -2.50 14.10
C ALA A 117 -20.04 -2.23 12.61
N ARG A 118 -19.31 -1.32 11.92
CA ARG A 118 -19.80 -0.80 10.62
C ARG A 118 -19.01 -1.22 9.36
N GLU A 119 -17.77 -1.68 9.50
CA GLU A 119 -16.91 -2.08 8.36
C GLU A 119 -16.94 -3.58 8.04
N GLN A 120 -17.68 -4.42 8.80
CA GLN A 120 -17.84 -5.86 8.49
C GLN A 120 -18.54 -6.15 7.15
N THR A 121 -18.98 -5.12 6.42
CA THR A 121 -19.47 -5.19 5.04
C THR A 121 -18.38 -4.96 3.99
N THR A 122 -17.10 -4.85 4.36
CA THR A 122 -16.01 -4.89 3.37
C THR A 122 -15.88 -6.29 2.78
N ASN A 123 -16.23 -6.40 1.50
CA ASN A 123 -16.05 -7.51 0.57
C ASN A 123 -15.31 -8.73 1.16
N SER A 124 -16.07 -9.81 1.44
CA SER A 124 -15.55 -11.06 2.03
C SER A 124 -14.37 -11.66 1.26
N LYS A 125 -14.21 -11.31 -0.03
CA LYS A 125 -13.07 -11.72 -0.86
C LYS A 125 -11.76 -11.02 -0.49
N GLU A 126 -11.77 -9.69 -0.40
CA GLU A 126 -10.57 -8.90 -0.06
C GLU A 126 -10.05 -9.28 1.34
N SER A 127 -10.98 -9.45 2.28
CA SER A 127 -10.67 -9.98 3.62
C SER A 127 -10.01 -11.36 3.54
N GLY A 128 -10.55 -12.29 2.76
CA GLY A 128 -9.95 -13.61 2.59
C GLY A 128 -8.54 -13.58 1.99
N ILE A 129 -8.27 -12.68 1.04
CA ILE A 129 -6.94 -12.52 0.43
C ILE A 129 -5.94 -11.97 1.46
N LEU A 130 -6.33 -10.93 2.21
CA LEU A 130 -5.48 -10.30 3.23
C LEU A 130 -5.21 -11.23 4.42
N GLU A 131 -6.18 -12.04 4.83
CA GLU A 131 -5.99 -13.11 5.83
C GLU A 131 -4.93 -14.11 5.35
N TYR A 132 -5.05 -14.60 4.10
CA TYR A 132 -4.10 -15.52 3.52
C TYR A 132 -2.69 -14.90 3.45
N LEU A 133 -2.59 -13.67 2.96
CA LEU A 133 -1.32 -12.95 2.87
C LEU A 133 -0.67 -12.74 4.25
N THR A 134 -1.46 -12.40 5.27
CA THR A 134 -0.98 -12.22 6.64
C THR A 134 -0.39 -13.52 7.19
N GLY A 135 -1.03 -14.65 6.92
CA GLY A 135 -0.51 -15.98 7.26
C GLY A 135 0.78 -16.33 6.53
N GLN A 136 0.94 -15.92 5.27
CA GLN A 136 2.14 -16.20 4.46
C GLN A 136 3.33 -15.30 4.82
N LEU A 137 3.10 -14.03 5.17
CA LEU A 137 4.18 -13.09 5.43
C LEU A 137 4.99 -13.47 6.69
N GLY A 138 4.35 -14.00 7.74
CA GLY A 138 5.05 -14.40 8.97
C GLY A 138 6.01 -13.30 9.47
N SER A 139 7.31 -13.65 9.56
CA SER A 139 8.40 -12.71 9.92
C SER A 139 8.99 -11.92 8.73
N GLN A 140 8.57 -12.18 7.50
CA GLN A 140 9.09 -11.58 6.26
C GLN A 140 8.35 -10.29 5.84
N GLN A 141 7.96 -9.46 6.80
CA GLN A 141 7.20 -8.23 6.57
C GLN A 141 7.94 -7.22 5.67
N HIS A 142 9.28 -7.28 5.67
CA HIS A 142 10.14 -6.51 4.77
C HIS A 142 9.83 -6.73 3.27
N GLN A 143 9.17 -7.82 2.89
CA GLN A 143 8.82 -8.07 1.49
C GLN A 143 7.77 -7.07 0.97
N LEU A 144 6.95 -6.49 1.86
CA LEU A 144 6.06 -5.37 1.50
C LEU A 144 6.84 -4.12 1.05
N TRP A 145 8.08 -3.97 1.50
CA TRP A 145 8.98 -2.87 1.11
C TRP A 145 9.62 -3.10 -0.26
N LYS A 146 9.45 -4.27 -0.88
CA LYS A 146 9.88 -4.51 -2.27
C LYS A 146 8.80 -4.14 -3.28
N LEU A 147 7.59 -3.85 -2.81
CA LEU A 147 6.41 -3.56 -3.64
C LEU A 147 6.25 -2.07 -3.89
N SER A 148 5.48 -1.75 -4.93
CA SER A 148 5.05 -0.39 -5.24
C SER A 148 4.39 0.27 -4.02
N PRO A 149 4.84 1.46 -3.59
CA PRO A 149 4.23 2.23 -2.51
C PRO A 149 2.72 2.44 -2.68
N ALA A 150 2.29 2.81 -3.90
CA ALA A 150 0.88 3.02 -4.17
C ALA A 150 0.07 1.73 -4.17
N LEU A 151 0.63 0.59 -4.60
CA LEU A 151 -0.06 -0.70 -4.50
C LEU A 151 -0.30 -1.07 -3.04
N ALA A 152 0.73 -1.01 -2.20
CA ALA A 152 0.62 -1.33 -0.78
C ALA A 152 -0.44 -0.46 -0.09
N ALA A 153 -0.41 0.85 -0.34
CA ALA A 153 -1.38 1.79 0.23
C ALA A 153 -2.82 1.59 -0.29
N ALA A 154 -3.01 1.29 -1.57
CA ALA A 154 -4.34 1.07 -2.14
C ALA A 154 -4.96 -0.25 -1.67
N ALA A 155 -4.14 -1.30 -1.54
CA ALA A 155 -4.58 -2.67 -1.30
C ALA A 155 -4.76 -3.03 0.17
N ILE A 156 -4.02 -2.40 1.09
CA ILE A 156 -4.03 -2.74 2.51
C ILE A 156 -4.95 -1.76 3.26
N PRO A 157 -6.17 -2.15 3.64
CA PRO A 157 -7.13 -1.26 4.27
C PRO A 157 -6.80 -1.00 5.75
N THR A 158 -7.42 0.04 6.31
CA THR A 158 -7.14 0.55 7.67
C THR A 158 -7.50 -0.41 8.79
N TRP A 159 -8.49 -1.27 8.57
CA TRP A 159 -8.88 -2.31 9.53
C TRP A 159 -7.92 -3.52 9.50
N SER A 160 -7.07 -3.65 8.48
CA SER A 160 -6.21 -4.82 8.34
C SER A 160 -5.10 -4.80 9.38
N PRO A 161 -4.86 -5.91 10.11
CA PRO A 161 -3.67 -6.06 10.95
C PRO A 161 -2.37 -5.84 10.17
N LEU A 162 -2.39 -6.13 8.86
CA LEU A 162 -1.25 -5.95 7.98
C LEU A 162 -0.84 -4.48 7.86
N LEU A 163 -1.80 -3.54 7.88
CA LEU A 163 -1.47 -2.12 7.85
C LEU A 163 -0.70 -1.72 9.11
N ARG A 164 -1.11 -2.24 10.28
CA ARG A 164 -0.42 -1.95 11.54
C ARG A 164 1.03 -2.43 11.50
N LEU A 165 1.27 -3.65 11.03
CA LEU A 165 2.63 -4.18 10.86
C LEU A 165 3.45 -3.32 9.90
N TYR A 166 2.85 -2.92 8.78
CA TYR A 166 3.49 -2.06 7.80
C TYR A 166 3.85 -0.68 8.39
N MET A 167 2.96 -0.09 9.19
CA MET A 167 3.18 1.18 9.89
C MET A 167 4.23 1.06 11.00
N THR A 168 4.31 -0.05 11.73
CA THR A 168 5.37 -0.27 12.73
C THR A 168 6.75 -0.25 12.10
N GLU A 169 6.92 -0.91 10.94
CA GLU A 169 8.21 -0.84 10.22
C GLU A 169 8.49 0.59 9.74
N MET A 170 7.48 1.32 9.24
CA MET A 170 7.67 2.74 8.88
C MET A 170 8.09 3.58 10.07
N GLU A 171 7.51 3.36 11.25
CA GLU A 171 7.86 4.09 12.46
C GLU A 171 9.33 3.88 12.85
N ILE A 172 9.81 2.63 12.75
CA ILE A 172 11.23 2.30 12.99
C ILE A 172 12.11 3.05 12.00
N GLN A 173 11.76 3.05 10.71
CA GLN A 173 12.52 3.74 9.66
C GLN A 173 12.45 5.26 9.79
N PHE A 174 11.33 5.79 10.27
CA PHE A 174 11.09 7.23 10.45
C PHE A 174 11.82 7.79 11.68
N LYS A 175 11.87 7.03 12.80
CA LYS A 175 12.61 7.42 14.01
C LYS A 175 14.11 7.19 13.87
N GLY A 176 14.53 6.22 13.05
CA GLY A 176 15.94 5.96 12.75
C GLY A 176 16.75 5.26 13.87
N ASP A 177 16.17 5.05 15.05
CA ASP A 177 16.89 4.66 16.26
C ASP A 177 17.09 3.15 16.48
N PHE A 178 16.46 2.26 15.70
CA PHE A 178 16.44 0.82 16.03
C PHE A 178 16.52 -0.17 14.86
N SER A 179 16.76 0.26 13.62
CA SER A 179 16.82 -0.67 12.48
C SER A 179 18.23 -1.13 12.13
N ALA A 180 18.45 -2.45 12.08
CA ALA A 180 19.63 -3.05 11.46
C ALA A 180 19.62 -2.93 9.91
N ILE A 181 18.48 -2.59 9.30
CA ILE A 181 18.29 -2.49 7.83
C ILE A 181 17.60 -1.16 7.52
N ARG A 182 18.36 -0.15 7.08
CA ARG A 182 17.77 1.11 6.59
C ARG A 182 17.31 0.98 5.15
N TYR A 183 16.06 1.32 4.87
CA TYR A 183 15.52 1.40 3.49
C TYR A 183 15.71 2.78 2.86
N CYS A 184 16.30 3.74 3.59
CA CYS A 184 16.72 5.01 3.01
C CYS A 184 18.07 5.49 3.58
N ASN A 185 18.84 6.19 2.74
CA ASN A 185 20.14 6.77 3.10
C ASN A 185 20.02 8.14 3.80
N CYS A 186 18.82 8.52 4.25
CA CYS A 186 18.63 9.79 4.99
C CYS A 186 19.37 9.71 6.33
N THR A 187 20.32 10.61 6.56
CA THR A 187 21.08 10.69 7.81
C THR A 187 20.26 11.36 8.90
N GLN A 188 20.37 10.83 10.13
CA GLN A 188 19.78 11.38 11.35
C GLN A 188 20.27 12.81 11.55
N ASP A 189 19.42 13.79 11.25
CA ASP A 189 19.61 15.17 11.73
C ASP A 189 18.29 15.94 11.80
N MET A 190 17.19 15.22 12.06
CA MET A 190 15.81 15.75 12.09
C MET A 190 15.38 16.54 10.84
N LYS A 191 16.16 16.47 9.75
CA LYS A 191 15.79 17.03 8.45
C LYS A 191 14.83 16.06 7.78
N GLU A 192 13.67 16.59 7.39
CA GLU A 192 12.56 15.86 6.78
C GLU A 192 13.02 14.86 5.72
N HIS A 193 12.41 13.67 5.71
CA HIS A 193 12.50 12.74 4.60
C HIS A 193 11.87 13.38 3.35
N LYS A 194 12.64 14.19 2.60
CA LYS A 194 12.08 14.94 1.45
C LYS A 194 12.03 14.10 0.18
N ASN A 195 13.09 13.34 -0.12
CA ASN A 195 13.25 12.64 -1.39
C ASN A 195 13.69 11.18 -1.16
N CYS A 196 12.93 10.39 -0.40
CA CYS A 196 13.26 8.97 -0.21
C CYS A 196 12.03 8.06 -0.27
N GLU A 197 12.28 6.76 -0.38
CA GLU A 197 11.23 5.74 -0.51
C GLU A 197 10.25 5.74 0.69
N LEU A 198 10.74 6.01 1.90
CA LEU A 198 9.88 6.16 3.08
C LEU A 198 8.88 7.32 2.91
N ALA A 199 9.36 8.47 2.43
CA ALA A 199 8.52 9.65 2.20
C ALA A 199 7.42 9.37 1.17
N GLU A 200 7.78 8.71 0.07
CA GLU A 200 6.84 8.33 -0.97
C GLU A 200 5.78 7.34 -0.46
N ARG A 201 6.17 6.39 0.40
CA ARG A 201 5.23 5.44 1.04
C ARG A 201 4.27 6.14 2.00
N ILE A 202 4.76 7.05 2.83
CA ILE A 202 3.91 7.89 3.69
C ILE A 202 2.94 8.70 2.85
N TRP A 203 3.42 9.30 1.76
CA TRP A 203 2.58 10.06 0.84
C TRP A 203 1.49 9.20 0.17
N CYS A 204 1.84 7.98 -0.27
CA CYS A 204 0.85 7.06 -0.84
C CYS A 204 -0.22 6.66 0.19
N LEU A 205 0.18 6.36 1.43
CA LEU A 205 -0.75 6.06 2.53
C LEU A 205 -1.68 7.26 2.82
N TYR A 206 -1.12 8.46 2.83
CA TYR A 206 -1.90 9.68 3.01
C TYR A 206 -2.95 9.84 1.89
N VAL A 207 -2.54 9.68 0.64
CA VAL A 207 -3.43 9.77 -0.53
C VAL A 207 -4.60 8.77 -0.43
N PHE A 208 -4.34 7.50 -0.12
CA PHE A 208 -5.38 6.48 -0.13
C PHE A 208 -6.23 6.45 1.14
N HIS A 209 -5.64 6.70 2.31
CA HIS A 209 -6.36 6.57 3.59
C HIS A 209 -6.94 7.88 4.11
N VAL A 210 -6.26 9.01 3.89
CA VAL A 210 -6.72 10.32 4.35
C VAL A 210 -7.55 11.00 3.26
N CYS A 211 -6.98 11.21 2.06
CA CYS A 211 -7.69 11.88 0.97
C CYS A 211 -8.77 10.99 0.33
N GLY A 212 -8.56 9.68 0.25
CA GLY A 212 -9.45 8.72 -0.44
C GLY A 212 -10.62 8.19 0.38
N SER A 213 -10.81 8.67 1.61
CA SER A 213 -11.76 8.12 2.59
C SER A 213 -13.24 8.12 2.13
N HIS A 214 -13.59 8.88 1.09
CA HIS A 214 -14.95 8.95 0.53
C HIS A 214 -15.15 8.25 -0.82
N LEU A 215 -14.08 7.90 -1.56
CA LEU A 215 -14.17 7.46 -2.97
C LEU A 215 -13.98 5.94 -3.16
N LEU A 216 -13.41 5.24 -2.19
CA LEU A 216 -13.07 3.80 -2.30
C LEU A 216 -14.15 2.87 -1.75
N HIS A 217 -15.23 3.41 -1.19
CA HIS A 217 -16.41 2.66 -0.76
C HIS A 217 -17.45 2.66 -1.89
N GLY A 218 -17.21 1.83 -2.91
CA GLY A 218 -18.18 1.36 -3.89
C GLY A 218 -19.22 2.36 -4.43
N ALA A 219 -19.11 2.66 -5.72
CA ALA A 219 -20.26 2.95 -6.57
C ALA A 219 -21.25 1.77 -6.50
N GLY A 220 -22.15 1.86 -5.52
CA GLY A 220 -23.32 1.02 -5.36
C GLY A 220 -24.52 1.93 -5.34
N SER A 221 -24.79 2.63 -6.44
CA SER A 221 -26.10 3.23 -6.75
C SER A 221 -26.05 3.96 -8.11
N ALA A 222 -26.31 3.21 -9.17
CA ALA A 222 -27.21 3.56 -10.28
C ALA A 222 -27.32 2.34 -11.21
#